data_AF-A0A6I1MWK4-F1
#
_entry.id   AF-A0A6I1MWK4-F1
#
_cell.length_a   1.000
_cell.length_b   1.000
_cell.length_c   1.000
_cell.angle_alpha   90.00
_cell.angle_beta   90.00
_cell.angle_gamma   90.00
#
_symmetry.space_group_name_H-M   'P 1'
#
loop_
_entity.id
_entity.type
_entity.pdbx_description
1 polymer ?
#
loop_
_entity_poly.entity_id
_entity_poly.type
_entity_poly.pdbx_seq_one_letter_code
_entity_poly.pdbx_strand_id
1 'polypeptide(L)'
;MDKIDNIEKLFEEFIDNLFSENTKNIKTVDIFPKQINSNTKYAQIEKYILKSNEYNFLDKYYRALINLYVYEDNLYYQEEENLKYKIKKDNKDLKKYINLLKKGFDFNSNGVLLIFNDLKLALSISPYQLNIMFFNQLNKDFIELIFKFEGLFII
;
A
#
# COMPACT_ATOMS: atom_id res chain seq x y z
N MET A 1 21.29 -20.42 -3.68
CA MET A 1 20.20 -21.01 -2.90
C MET A 1 20.46 -20.57 -1.47
N ASP A 2 19.75 -19.66 -0.80
CA ASP A 2 18.34 -19.25 -0.89
C ASP A 2 18.12 -17.85 -0.27
N LYS A 3 17.79 -16.84 -1.10
CA LYS A 3 17.18 -15.57 -0.62
C LYS A 3 15.72 -15.43 -1.08
N ILE A 4 15.28 -16.28 -2.00
CA ILE A 4 13.94 -16.24 -2.60
C ILE A 4 12.92 -16.95 -1.68
N ASP A 5 13.33 -18.04 -1.01
CA ASP A 5 12.49 -18.86 -0.13
C ASP A 5 11.91 -18.15 1.09
N ASN A 6 12.38 -16.94 1.43
CA ASN A 6 11.83 -16.15 2.53
C ASN A 6 10.84 -15.09 2.06
N ILE A 7 11.03 -14.51 0.87
CA ILE A 7 10.13 -13.47 0.35
C ILE A 7 8.80 -14.06 -0.10
N GLU A 8 8.83 -15.23 -0.76
CA GLU A 8 7.61 -15.92 -1.17
C GLU A 8 6.74 -16.25 0.04
N LYS A 9 7.34 -16.73 1.14
CA LYS A 9 6.64 -16.97 2.40
C LYS A 9 6.05 -15.70 3.00
N LEU A 10 6.75 -14.57 2.97
CA LEU A 10 6.21 -13.30 3.47
C LEU A 10 5.02 -12.81 2.62
N PHE A 11 5.05 -13.04 1.31
CA PHE A 11 3.91 -12.78 0.43
C PHE A 11 2.73 -13.71 0.74
N GLU A 12 2.96 -15.01 0.86
CA GLU A 12 1.93 -16.00 1.23
C GLU A 12 1.32 -15.68 2.58
N GLU A 13 2.14 -15.41 3.59
CA GLU A 13 1.68 -15.00 4.93
C GLU A 13 0.83 -13.73 4.85
N PHE A 14 1.23 -12.75 4.04
CA PHE A 14 0.45 -11.53 3.88
C PHE A 14 -0.88 -11.76 3.17
N ILE A 15 -0.90 -12.54 2.09
CA ILE A 15 -2.12 -12.94 1.35
C ILE A 15 -3.07 -13.70 2.29
N ASP A 16 -2.57 -14.71 2.99
CA ASP A 16 -3.36 -15.53 3.89
C ASP A 16 -3.99 -14.67 4.99
N ASN A 17 -3.23 -13.76 5.60
CA ASN A 17 -3.79 -12.83 6.58
C ASN A 17 -4.82 -11.87 5.96
N LEU A 18 -4.61 -11.41 4.73
CA LEU A 18 -5.47 -10.45 4.04
C LEU A 18 -6.85 -11.03 3.70
N PHE A 19 -6.88 -12.32 3.30
CA PHE A 19 -8.11 -13.00 2.89
C PHE A 19 -8.69 -13.94 3.96
N SER A 20 -8.01 -14.15 5.09
CA SER A 20 -8.56 -14.87 6.22
C SER A 20 -9.62 -14.06 6.97
N GLU A 21 -10.54 -14.74 7.66
CA GLU A 21 -11.48 -14.11 8.60
C GLU A 21 -10.78 -13.54 9.85
N ASN A 22 -9.48 -13.83 10.05
CA ASN A 22 -8.69 -13.44 11.23
C ASN A 22 -7.59 -12.45 10.84
N THR A 23 -7.95 -11.24 10.40
CA THR A 23 -7.04 -10.13 10.04
C THR A 23 -6.27 -9.53 11.23
N LYS A 24 -5.97 -10.30 12.29
CA LYS A 24 -5.43 -9.80 13.57
C LYS A 24 -4.12 -9.01 13.46
N ASN A 25 -3.35 -9.22 12.39
CA ASN A 25 -2.05 -8.60 12.16
C ASN A 25 -2.05 -7.53 11.05
N ILE A 26 -3.22 -7.23 10.47
CA ILE A 26 -3.36 -6.25 9.40
C ILE A 26 -4.03 -4.99 9.95
N LYS A 27 -3.38 -3.86 9.69
CA LYS A 27 -3.94 -2.55 9.94
C LYS A 27 -4.53 -1.99 8.66
N THR A 28 -5.85 -1.87 8.61
CA THR A 28 -6.56 -1.28 7.47
C THR A 28 -6.75 0.21 7.67
N VAL A 29 -6.27 0.99 6.72
CA VAL A 29 -6.44 2.44 6.70
C VAL A 29 -7.34 2.80 5.53
N ASP A 30 -8.46 3.46 5.81
CA ASP A 30 -9.33 3.97 4.76
C ASP A 30 -8.65 5.17 4.05
N ILE A 31 -8.52 5.08 2.74
CA ILE A 31 -8.00 6.15 1.90
C ILE A 31 -9.10 7.17 1.56
N PHE A 32 -10.38 6.82 1.75
CA PHE A 32 -11.50 7.74 1.58
C PHE A 32 -12.39 7.77 2.83
N PRO A 33 -12.95 8.93 3.21
CA PRO A 33 -13.80 9.04 4.39
C PRO A 33 -15.06 8.16 4.29
N LYS A 34 -15.40 7.45 5.38
CA LYS A 34 -16.53 6.52 5.48
C LYS A 34 -17.92 7.12 5.20
N GLN A 35 -18.07 8.46 5.27
CA GLN A 35 -19.37 9.16 5.20
C GLN A 35 -20.02 9.21 3.82
N ILE A 36 -19.36 8.73 2.77
CA ILE A 36 -19.92 8.82 1.44
C ILE A 36 -20.89 7.64 1.27
N ASN A 37 -22.16 7.88 0.95
CA ASN A 37 -23.18 6.84 0.73
C ASN A 37 -23.04 6.24 -0.68
N SER A 38 -23.03 4.90 -0.78
CA SER A 38 -22.71 4.10 -1.99
C SER A 38 -23.41 4.51 -3.29
N ASN A 39 -24.59 5.12 -3.23
CA ASN A 39 -25.38 5.44 -4.42
C ASN A 39 -25.15 6.84 -5.02
N THR A 40 -24.31 7.70 -4.42
CA THR A 40 -24.06 9.08 -4.93
C THR A 40 -22.58 9.48 -4.93
N LYS A 41 -21.66 8.54 -4.66
CA LYS A 41 -20.26 8.82 -4.29
C LYS A 41 -19.44 9.53 -5.36
N TYR A 42 -19.55 9.16 -6.63
CA TYR A 42 -18.52 9.52 -7.61
C TYR A 42 -18.51 11.01 -7.96
N ALA A 43 -19.69 11.58 -8.25
CA ALA A 43 -19.81 13.00 -8.58
C ALA A 43 -19.53 13.93 -7.38
N GLN A 44 -19.71 13.44 -6.15
CA GLN A 44 -19.41 14.21 -4.94
C GLN A 44 -17.93 14.13 -4.55
N ILE A 45 -17.29 12.98 -4.74
CA ILE A 45 -15.83 12.78 -4.56
C ILE A 45 -15.06 13.63 -5.57
N GLU A 46 -15.37 13.55 -6.87
CA GLU A 46 -14.75 14.42 -7.87
C GLU A 46 -14.95 15.89 -7.52
N LYS A 47 -16.16 16.28 -7.12
CA LYS A 47 -16.48 17.68 -6.82
C LYS A 47 -15.84 18.18 -5.52
N TYR A 48 -15.55 17.31 -4.55
CA TYR A 48 -14.82 17.69 -3.32
C TYR A 48 -13.30 17.59 -3.46
N ILE A 49 -12.78 16.61 -4.20
CA ILE A 49 -11.33 16.40 -4.37
C ILE A 49 -10.77 17.30 -5.48
N LEU A 50 -11.49 17.50 -6.59
CA LEU A 50 -10.99 18.26 -7.74
C LEU A 50 -11.25 19.78 -7.67
N LYS A 51 -12.26 20.26 -6.90
CA LYS A 51 -12.56 21.70 -6.85
C LYS A 51 -11.83 22.49 -5.76
N SER A 52 -11.34 21.86 -4.70
CA SER A 52 -10.62 22.53 -3.62
C SER A 52 -9.19 22.01 -3.52
N ASN A 53 -8.34 22.48 -4.43
CA ASN A 53 -6.90 22.43 -4.24
C ASN A 53 -6.57 23.16 -2.93
N GLU A 54 -6.14 22.41 -1.93
CA GLU A 54 -5.04 22.79 -1.01
C GLU A 54 -4.60 21.63 -0.10
N TYR A 55 -5.39 20.56 0.06
CA TYR A 55 -4.98 19.37 0.85
C TYR A 55 -5.52 18.06 0.26
N ASN A 56 -4.87 17.54 -0.78
CA ASN A 56 -5.23 16.24 -1.37
C ASN A 56 -4.74 15.08 -0.47
N PHE A 57 -5.67 14.37 0.15
CA PHE A 57 -5.37 13.24 1.03
C PHE A 57 -4.64 12.10 0.30
N LEU A 58 -4.92 11.91 -1.00
CA LEU A 58 -4.23 10.92 -1.82
C LEU A 58 -2.75 11.29 -2.03
N ASP A 59 -2.44 12.58 -2.22
CA ASP A 59 -1.06 13.05 -2.38
C ASP A 59 -0.23 12.81 -1.12
N LYS A 60 -0.84 12.89 0.06
CA LYS A 60 -0.19 12.53 1.33
C LYS A 60 0.19 11.05 1.37
N TYR A 61 -0.68 10.15 0.91
CA TYR A 61 -0.34 8.74 0.79
C TYR A 61 0.78 8.52 -0.22
N TYR A 62 0.72 9.15 -1.39
CA TYR A 62 1.82 9.06 -2.36
C TYR A 62 3.15 9.50 -1.74
N ARG A 63 3.17 10.63 -1.01
CA ARG A 63 4.38 11.12 -0.34
C ARG A 63 4.88 10.16 0.74
N ALA A 64 3.98 9.67 1.61
CA ALA A 64 4.34 8.70 2.64
C ALA A 64 4.95 7.43 2.04
N LEU A 65 4.35 6.91 0.98
CA LEU A 65 4.81 5.70 0.28
C LEU A 65 6.14 5.94 -0.46
N ILE A 66 6.32 7.09 -1.10
CA ILE A 66 7.61 7.50 -1.68
C ILE A 66 8.69 7.61 -0.61
N ASN A 67 8.37 8.18 0.56
CA ASN A 67 9.32 8.26 1.67
C ASN A 67 9.75 6.87 2.14
N LEU A 68 8.83 5.91 2.29
CA LEU A 68 9.18 4.52 2.61
C LEU A 68 10.13 3.92 1.56
N TYR A 69 9.85 4.16 0.29
CA TYR A 69 10.67 3.64 -0.82
C TYR A 69 12.11 4.14 -0.79
N VAL A 70 12.35 5.38 -0.34
CA VAL A 70 13.70 5.91 -0.16
C VAL A 70 14.52 5.05 0.80
N TYR A 71 13.89 4.53 1.86
CA TYR A 71 14.54 3.71 2.89
C TYR A 71 14.56 2.20 2.60
N GLU A 72 14.12 1.76 1.41
CA GLU A 72 13.99 0.34 1.07
C GLU A 72 14.80 -0.05 -0.16
N ASP A 73 15.83 -0.89 -0.01
CA ASP A 73 16.66 -1.36 -1.12
C ASP A 73 16.19 -2.69 -1.70
N ASN A 74 15.33 -3.40 -0.98
CA ASN A 74 14.82 -4.72 -1.33
C ASN A 74 13.28 -4.72 -1.39
N LEU A 75 12.72 -3.82 -2.20
CA LEU A 75 11.29 -3.81 -2.51
C LEU A 75 10.95 -4.96 -3.46
N TYR A 76 9.87 -5.67 -3.13
CA TYR A 76 9.25 -6.67 -4.00
C TYR A 76 7.79 -6.32 -4.23
N TYR A 77 7.27 -6.67 -5.41
CA TYR A 77 5.87 -6.44 -5.74
C TYR A 77 5.29 -7.62 -6.49
N GLN A 78 3.98 -7.74 -6.42
CA GLN A 78 3.23 -8.71 -7.19
C GLN A 78 2.96 -8.19 -8.60
N GLU A 79 3.34 -8.97 -9.60
CA GLU A 79 2.92 -8.78 -11.00
C GLU A 79 1.91 -9.86 -11.38
N GLU A 80 0.84 -9.44 -12.05
CA GLU A 80 -0.18 -10.33 -12.58
C GLU A 80 0.25 -10.77 -13.99
N GLU A 81 0.73 -12.01 -14.12
CA GLU A 81 1.01 -12.64 -15.42
C GLU A 81 0.14 -13.90 -15.53
N ASN A 82 -0.84 -13.93 -16.45
CA ASN A 82 -1.62 -15.12 -16.81
C ASN A 82 -2.19 -15.93 -15.63
N LEU A 83 -2.93 -15.28 -14.72
CA LEU A 83 -3.58 -15.90 -13.55
C LEU A 83 -2.62 -16.49 -12.50
N LYS A 84 -1.32 -16.21 -12.60
CA LYS A 84 -0.33 -16.57 -11.58
C LYS A 84 0.32 -15.30 -11.04
N TYR A 85 0.54 -15.30 -9.73
CA TYR A 85 1.28 -14.24 -9.06
C TYR A 85 2.76 -14.48 -9.23
N LYS A 86 3.46 -13.49 -9.81
CA LYS A 86 4.91 -13.50 -9.89
C LYS A 86 5.45 -12.39 -9.02
N ILE A 87 6.34 -12.76 -8.10
CA ILE A 87 7.02 -11.79 -7.25
C ILE A 87 8.23 -11.26 -8.03
N LYS A 88 8.30 -9.94 -8.22
CA LYS A 88 9.46 -9.29 -8.83
C LYS A 88 10.10 -8.32 -7.84
N LYS A 89 11.43 -8.33 -7.81
CA LYS A 89 12.20 -7.31 -7.11
C LYS A 89 12.17 -6.00 -7.91
N ASP A 90 11.97 -4.88 -7.22
CA ASP A 90 12.22 -3.57 -7.80
C ASP A 90 13.70 -3.20 -7.68
N ASN A 91 14.29 -2.75 -8.79
CA ASN A 91 15.71 -2.42 -8.87
C ASN A 91 15.94 -0.90 -8.68
N LYS A 92 15.23 -0.30 -7.72
CA LYS A 92 15.27 1.14 -7.44
C LYS A 92 14.86 2.03 -8.64
N ASP A 93 13.83 1.64 -9.38
CA ASP A 93 13.24 2.50 -10.42
C ASP A 93 12.05 3.29 -9.87
N LEU A 94 12.30 4.56 -9.50
CA LEU A 94 11.27 5.45 -8.96
C LEU A 94 10.08 5.64 -9.91
N LYS A 95 10.30 5.67 -11.23
CA LYS A 95 9.20 5.85 -12.19
C LYS A 95 8.31 4.61 -12.19
N LYS A 96 8.92 3.43 -12.20
CA LYS A 96 8.20 2.17 -12.09
C LYS A 96 7.45 2.07 -10.77
N TYR A 97 8.07 2.46 -9.66
CA TYR A 97 7.43 2.49 -8.34
C TYR A 97 6.20 3.42 -8.32
N ILE A 98 6.33 4.65 -8.84
CA ILE A 98 5.21 5.59 -8.96
C ILE A 98 4.08 4.99 -9.82
N ASN A 99 4.41 4.28 -10.90
CA ASN A 99 3.39 3.62 -11.73
C ASN A 99 2.68 2.48 -10.99
N LEU A 100 3.39 1.73 -10.14
CA LEU A 100 2.77 0.72 -9.26
C LEU A 100 1.82 1.39 -8.26
N LEU A 101 2.22 2.50 -7.64
CA LEU A 101 1.32 3.24 -6.74
C LEU A 101 0.08 3.72 -7.46
N LYS A 102 0.24 4.32 -8.65
CA LYS A 102 -0.88 4.78 -9.49
C LYS A 102 -1.83 3.63 -9.82
N LYS A 103 -1.29 2.46 -10.18
CA LYS A 103 -2.10 1.27 -10.41
C LYS A 103 -2.87 0.88 -9.14
N GLY A 104 -2.22 0.83 -7.98
CA GLY A 104 -2.87 0.46 -6.71
C GLY A 104 -4.04 1.35 -6.32
N PHE A 105 -3.96 2.66 -6.60
CA PHE A 105 -5.04 3.60 -6.34
C PHE A 105 -6.08 3.72 -7.49
N ASP A 106 -5.87 3.06 -8.62
CA ASP A 106 -6.82 3.07 -9.76
C ASP A 106 -8.04 2.19 -9.46
N PHE A 107 -9.24 2.78 -9.55
CA PHE A 107 -10.54 2.14 -9.32
C PHE A 107 -10.80 0.91 -10.19
N ASN A 108 -10.14 0.80 -11.34
CA ASN A 108 -10.28 -0.33 -12.26
C ASN A 108 -9.23 -1.44 -12.05
N SER A 109 -8.37 -1.29 -11.04
CA SER A 109 -7.32 -2.27 -10.75
C SER A 109 -7.73 -3.27 -9.66
N ASN A 110 -7.08 -4.43 -9.66
CA ASN A 110 -7.13 -5.40 -8.57
C ASN A 110 -6.28 -4.99 -7.35
N GLY A 111 -5.76 -3.76 -7.33
CA GLY A 111 -4.78 -3.29 -6.35
C GLY A 111 -3.35 -3.73 -6.64
N VAL A 112 -2.45 -3.41 -5.71
CA VAL A 112 -1.03 -3.75 -5.77
C VAL A 112 -0.56 -4.23 -4.40
N LEU A 113 0.19 -5.34 -4.38
CA LEU A 113 0.88 -5.82 -3.20
C LEU A 113 2.37 -5.49 -3.27
N LEU A 114 2.89 -4.96 -2.18
CA LEU A 114 4.29 -4.56 -2.01
C LEU A 114 4.86 -5.19 -0.73
N ILE A 115 6.09 -5.68 -0.79
CA ILE A 115 6.87 -6.15 0.36
C ILE A 115 8.16 -5.33 0.42
N PHE A 116 8.29 -4.55 1.48
CA PHE A 116 9.47 -3.79 1.84
C PHE A 116 10.29 -4.68 2.78
N ASN A 117 11.27 -5.40 2.22
CA ASN A 117 11.98 -6.43 2.97
C ASN A 117 12.92 -5.87 4.04
N ASP A 118 13.53 -4.71 3.81
CA ASP A 118 14.44 -4.08 4.78
C ASP A 118 13.63 -3.41 5.89
N LEU A 119 12.52 -2.76 5.55
CA LEU A 119 11.58 -2.18 6.51
C LEU A 119 10.72 -3.22 7.23
N LYS A 120 10.68 -4.47 6.75
CA LYS A 120 9.86 -5.57 7.30
C LYS A 120 8.38 -5.24 7.32
N LEU A 121 7.90 -4.74 6.17
CA LEU A 121 6.56 -4.21 5.98
C LEU A 121 5.93 -4.80 4.70
N ALA A 122 4.65 -5.17 4.77
CA ALA A 122 3.82 -5.47 3.61
C ALA A 122 2.70 -4.45 3.44
N LEU A 123 2.42 -4.07 2.20
CA LEU A 123 1.33 -3.18 1.85
C LEU A 123 0.44 -3.81 0.79
N SER A 124 -0.88 -3.74 0.99
CA SER A 124 -1.88 -3.93 -0.06
C SER A 124 -2.51 -2.58 -0.31
N ILE A 125 -2.30 -2.06 -1.51
CA ILE A 125 -2.84 -0.78 -1.95
C ILE A 125 -4.02 -1.10 -2.86
N SER A 126 -5.20 -0.66 -2.47
CA SER A 126 -6.37 -0.65 -3.33
C SER A 126 -6.97 0.76 -3.36
N PRO A 127 -7.95 1.02 -4.23
CA PRO A 127 -8.51 2.36 -4.39
C PRO A 127 -9.05 2.93 -3.07
N TYR A 128 -9.64 2.09 -2.22
CA TYR A 128 -10.35 2.54 -1.02
C TYR A 128 -9.59 2.33 0.28
N GLN A 129 -8.65 1.39 0.30
CA GLN A 129 -7.97 0.97 1.52
C GLN A 129 -6.48 0.74 1.29
N LEU A 130 -5.70 1.06 2.30
CA LEU A 130 -4.32 0.66 2.46
C LEU A 130 -4.26 -0.35 3.61
N ASN A 131 -3.94 -1.60 3.31
CA ASN A 131 -3.69 -2.59 4.35
C ASN A 131 -2.19 -2.68 4.61
N ILE A 132 -1.82 -2.63 5.88
CA ILE A 132 -0.45 -2.57 6.35
C ILE A 132 -0.22 -3.75 7.29
N MET A 133 0.78 -4.58 6.99
CA MET A 133 1.23 -5.65 7.88
C MET A 133 2.70 -5.43 8.22
N PHE A 134 3.03 -5.59 9.49
CA PHE A 134 4.41 -5.55 9.98
C PHE A 134 4.87 -6.98 10.26
N PHE A 135 5.97 -7.40 9.63
CA PHE A 135 6.55 -8.73 9.89
C PHE A 135 7.39 -8.76 11.17
N ASN A 136 7.80 -7.60 11.69
CA ASN A 136 8.33 -7.44 13.02
C ASN A 136 8.11 -6.01 13.54
N GLN A 137 8.40 -5.77 14.82
CA GLN A 137 8.17 -4.46 15.44
C GLN A 137 9.31 -3.45 15.20
N LEU A 138 10.43 -3.88 14.62
CA LEU A 138 11.70 -3.14 14.69
C LEU A 138 11.63 -1.76 14.03
N ASN A 139 10.85 -1.63 12.96
CA ASN A 139 10.69 -0.36 12.22
C ASN A 139 9.29 0.25 12.36
N LYS A 140 8.43 -0.30 13.22
CA LYS A 140 7.02 0.11 13.29
C LYS A 140 6.88 1.60 13.64
N ASP A 141 7.55 2.06 14.68
CA ASP A 141 7.48 3.45 15.14
C ASP A 141 7.97 4.43 14.08
N PHE A 142 9.04 4.06 13.36
CA PHE A 142 9.58 4.84 12.26
C PHE A 142 8.60 4.95 11.09
N ILE A 143 7.98 3.84 10.70
CA ILE A 143 6.98 3.81 9.63
C ILE A 143 5.76 4.64 10.04
N GLU A 144 5.23 4.45 11.24
CA GLU A 144 4.12 5.26 11.75
C GLU A 144 4.46 6.76 11.79
N LEU A 145 5.70 7.10 12.13
CA LEU A 145 6.19 8.47 12.12
C LEU A 145 6.16 9.08 10.71
N ILE A 146 6.56 8.33 9.67
CA ILE A 146 6.47 8.78 8.26
C ILE A 146 5.02 9.15 7.89
N PHE A 147 4.05 8.29 8.22
CA PHE A 147 2.64 8.59 7.95
C PHE A 147 2.15 9.80 8.75
N LYS A 148 2.52 9.90 10.04
CA LYS A 148 2.17 11.05 10.89
C LYS A 148 2.74 12.37 10.36
N PHE A 149 3.98 12.36 9.84
CA PHE A 149 4.61 13.54 9.22
C PHE A 149 3.84 14.06 8.02
N GLU A 150 3.29 13.16 7.20
CA GLU A 150 2.42 13.54 6.07
C GLU A 150 0.99 13.91 6.52
N GLY A 151 0.72 13.91 7.83
CA GLY A 151 -0.58 14.20 8.41
C GLY A 151 -1.60 13.09 8.16
N LEU A 152 -1.14 11.84 8.10
CA LEU A 152 -1.96 10.63 8.04
C LEU A 152 -1.98 9.96 9.42
N PHE A 153 -3.16 9.65 9.91
CA PHE A 153 -3.33 8.90 11.16
C PHE A 153 -3.57 7.44 10.82
N ILE A 154 -2.55 6.60 11.06
CA ILE A 154 -2.77 5.16 11.06
C ILE A 154 -3.43 4.84 12.41
N ILE A 155 -4.74 4.61 12.44
CA ILE A 155 -5.51 4.29 13.68
C ILE A 155 -5.37 2.81 13.99
#